data_AF-A0A2U2M7J7-F1
#
_entry.id   AF-A0A2U2M7J7-F1
#
_cell.length_a   1.000
_cell.length_b   1.000
_cell.length_c   1.000
_cell.angle_alpha   90.00
_cell.angle_beta   90.00
_cell.angle_gamma   90.00
#
_symmetry.space_group_name_H-M   'P 1'
#
loop_
_entity.id
_entity.type
_entity.pdbx_description
1 polymer ?
#
loop_
_entity_poly.entity_id
_entity_poly.type
_entity_poly.pdbx_seq_one_letter_code
_entity_poly.pdbx_strand_id
1 'polypeptide(L)'
;MVDFRTYEVVKLEDVAEYARAKQGKIYPAGTSTLQISATRGGIGFLSEPGYVHTKNVAIIPQSGIDPLYFNIAMQRNIDLFMHKYATGINIQEHEVGKFPIYLHDYETQKAIVAMFRQLEHEMAVERDTVNALKDLKNNMLSNMFV
;
A
#
# COMPACT_ATOMS: atom_id res chain seq x y z
N MET A 1 11.41 1.66 -22.64
CA MET A 1 12.49 2.48 -22.02
C MET A 1 11.87 3.07 -20.77
N VAL A 2 12.58 3.03 -19.63
CA VAL A 2 12.04 3.57 -18.37
C VAL A 2 11.79 5.08 -18.52
N ASP A 3 10.57 5.52 -18.24
CA ASP A 3 10.17 6.93 -18.24
C ASP A 3 9.17 7.23 -17.12
N PHE A 4 9.64 7.93 -16.09
CA PHE A 4 8.85 8.29 -14.91
C PHE A 4 7.90 9.47 -15.13
N ARG A 5 7.92 10.12 -16.30
CA ARG A 5 7.12 11.30 -16.60
C ARG A 5 5.85 10.98 -17.37
N THR A 6 5.84 9.85 -18.08
CA THR A 6 4.75 9.45 -18.95
C THR A 6 3.94 8.34 -18.29
N TYR A 7 2.68 8.64 -17.97
CA TYR A 7 1.72 7.69 -17.44
C TYR A 7 0.30 8.04 -17.90
N GLU A 8 -0.56 7.04 -17.93
CA GLU A 8 -2.00 7.24 -18.09
C GLU A 8 -2.67 7.38 -16.72
N VAL A 9 -3.75 8.16 -16.65
CA VAL A 9 -4.61 8.21 -15.46
C VAL A 9 -5.86 7.43 -15.76
N VAL A 10 -5.97 6.26 -15.13
CA VAL A 10 -7.11 5.34 -15.29
C VAL A 10 -7.90 5.24 -13.99
N LYS A 11 -9.15 4.79 -14.06
CA LYS A 11 -9.90 4.46 -12.86
C LYS A 11 -9.56 3.06 -12.40
N LEU A 12 -9.59 2.83 -11.10
CA LEU A 12 -9.35 1.51 -10.51
C LEU A 12 -10.26 0.43 -11.08
N GLU A 13 -11.55 0.73 -11.31
CA GLU A 13 -12.50 -0.24 -11.88
C GLU A 13 -12.13 -0.73 -13.29
N ASP A 14 -11.34 0.04 -14.03
CA ASP A 14 -10.91 -0.31 -15.38
C ASP A 14 -9.73 -1.31 -15.36
N VAL A 15 -8.97 -1.36 -14.26
CA VAL A 15 -7.68 -2.06 -14.17
C VAL A 15 -7.54 -3.00 -12.97
N ALA A 16 -8.59 -3.17 -12.16
CA ALA A 16 -8.57 -4.04 -10.99
C ALA A 16 -9.96 -4.61 -10.66
N GLU A 17 -9.97 -5.82 -10.14
CA GLU A 17 -11.14 -6.36 -9.44
C GLU A 17 -11.16 -5.83 -8.01
N TYR A 18 -12.31 -5.36 -7.55
CA TYR A 18 -12.47 -4.90 -6.17
C TYR A 18 -13.80 -5.33 -5.58
N ALA A 19 -13.78 -5.70 -4.31
CA ALA A 19 -14.98 -5.98 -3.53
C ALA A 19 -14.69 -5.86 -2.04
N ARG A 20 -15.71 -5.58 -1.24
CA ARG A 20 -15.61 -5.62 0.21
C ARG A 20 -15.10 -6.99 0.66
N ALA A 21 -14.13 -6.96 1.57
CA ALA A 21 -13.55 -8.17 2.11
C ALA A 21 -14.61 -9.02 2.82
N LYS A 22 -14.49 -10.34 2.69
CA LYS A 22 -15.45 -11.31 3.20
C LYS A 22 -14.81 -12.04 4.37
N GLN A 23 -15.56 -12.21 5.45
CA GLN A 23 -15.09 -12.94 6.62
C GLN A 23 -14.70 -14.37 6.22
N GLY A 24 -13.52 -14.81 6.66
CA GLY A 24 -13.00 -16.15 6.36
C GLY A 24 -12.48 -16.37 4.94
N LYS A 25 -12.53 -15.37 4.04
CA LYS A 25 -11.92 -15.47 2.71
C LYS A 25 -10.43 -15.13 2.77
N ILE A 26 -9.60 -16.02 2.22
CA ILE A 26 -8.18 -15.76 1.95
C ILE A 26 -8.06 -15.06 0.59
N TYR A 27 -7.28 -14.00 0.56
CA TYR A 27 -6.93 -13.24 -0.64
C TYR A 27 -5.49 -13.55 -1.04
N PRO A 28 -5.16 -13.55 -2.34
CA PRO A 28 -3.82 -13.87 -2.81
C PRO A 28 -2.80 -12.79 -2.42
N ALA A 29 -1.51 -13.16 -2.42
CA ALA A 29 -0.42 -12.19 -2.39
C ALA A 29 -0.56 -11.20 -3.56
N GLY A 30 -0.15 -9.95 -3.35
CA GLY A 30 -0.36 -8.85 -4.30
C GLY A 30 -1.69 -8.12 -4.12
N THR A 31 -2.57 -8.59 -3.23
CA THR A 31 -3.83 -7.88 -2.94
C THR A 31 -3.54 -6.58 -2.20
N SER A 32 -4.00 -5.47 -2.75
CA SER A 32 -4.08 -4.19 -2.05
C SER A 32 -5.37 -4.12 -1.23
N THR A 33 -5.35 -3.37 -0.13
CA THR A 33 -6.55 -3.15 0.68
C THR A 33 -6.79 -1.66 0.86
N LEU A 34 -8.06 -1.25 0.89
CA LEU A 34 -8.46 0.11 1.23
C LEU A 34 -9.50 0.05 2.35
N GLN A 35 -9.20 0.63 3.50
CA GLN A 35 -10.16 0.78 4.59
C GLN A 35 -11.21 1.82 4.19
N ILE A 36 -12.49 1.43 4.20
CA ILE A 36 -13.61 2.29 3.79
C ILE A 36 -14.54 2.69 4.94
N SER A 37 -14.36 2.11 6.13
CA SER A 37 -15.16 2.42 7.32
C SER A 37 -14.28 2.94 8.46
N ALA A 38 -14.68 4.05 9.08
CA ALA A 38 -13.90 4.75 10.11
C ALA A 38 -12.43 4.95 9.68
N THR A 39 -12.26 5.48 8.47
CA THR A 39 -10.99 5.50 7.75
C THR A 39 -10.38 6.89 7.65
N ARG A 40 -9.05 6.92 7.57
CA ARG A 40 -8.25 8.07 7.13
C ARG A 40 -7.50 7.75 5.83
N GLY A 41 -8.04 6.84 5.02
CA GLY A 41 -7.38 6.35 3.81
C GLY A 41 -6.37 5.25 4.09
N GLY A 42 -6.62 4.37 5.06
CA GLY A 42 -5.71 3.27 5.35
C GLY A 42 -5.58 2.32 4.16
N ILE A 43 -4.40 2.28 3.54
CA ILE A 43 -4.05 1.32 2.49
C ILE A 43 -3.10 0.27 3.07
N GLY A 44 -3.34 -0.99 2.72
CA GLY A 44 -2.45 -2.11 3.06
C GLY A 44 -2.09 -2.93 1.82
N PHE A 45 -1.13 -3.83 1.99
CA PHE A 45 -0.66 -4.74 0.94
C PHE A 45 -0.40 -6.13 1.52
N LEU A 46 -0.82 -7.18 0.81
CA LEU A 46 -0.53 -8.56 1.18
C LEU A 46 0.72 -9.04 0.44
N SER A 47 1.85 -9.19 1.15
CA SER A 47 3.05 -9.84 0.61
C SER A 47 2.89 -11.35 0.44
N GLU A 48 1.96 -11.95 1.18
CA GLU A 48 1.64 -13.37 1.20
C GLU A 48 0.11 -13.56 1.23
N PRO A 49 -0.44 -14.70 0.79
CA PRO A 49 -1.86 -14.95 0.89
C PRO A 49 -2.37 -14.82 2.33
N GLY A 50 -3.49 -14.12 2.53
CA GLY A 50 -3.97 -13.82 3.88
C GLY A 50 -5.39 -13.31 3.97
N TYR A 51 -5.86 -13.12 5.20
CA TYR A 51 -7.17 -12.56 5.48
C TYR A 51 -7.16 -11.03 5.37
N VAL A 52 -8.26 -10.46 4.90
CA VAL A 52 -8.50 -9.01 4.89
C VAL A 52 -9.67 -8.68 5.81
N HIS A 53 -9.51 -7.67 6.66
CA HIS A 53 -10.55 -7.24 7.58
C HIS A 53 -11.78 -6.72 6.80
N THR A 54 -13.00 -7.08 7.22
CA THR A 54 -14.27 -6.76 6.51
C THR A 54 -14.60 -5.25 6.41
N LYS A 55 -13.84 -4.40 7.11
CA LYS A 55 -13.89 -2.94 6.99
C LYS A 55 -13.15 -2.43 5.74
N ASN A 56 -12.42 -3.30 5.07
CA ASN A 56 -11.61 -2.98 3.91
C ASN A 56 -12.24 -3.56 2.64
N VAL A 57 -11.95 -2.90 1.53
CA VAL A 57 -12.11 -3.44 0.19
C VAL A 57 -10.80 -4.14 -0.18
N ALA A 58 -10.90 -5.35 -0.69
CA ALA A 58 -9.78 -6.07 -1.28
C ALA A 58 -9.74 -5.76 -2.78
N ILE A 59 -8.55 -5.43 -3.27
CA ILE A 59 -8.32 -4.91 -4.62
C ILE A 59 -7.20 -5.72 -5.25
N ILE A 60 -7.49 -6.35 -6.38
CA ILE A 60 -6.57 -7.24 -7.10
C ILE A 60 -6.38 -6.64 -8.50
N PRO A 61 -5.19 -6.12 -8.82
CA PRO A 61 -4.92 -5.56 -10.15
C PRO A 61 -4.98 -6.64 -11.23
N GLN A 62 -5.34 -6.24 -12.45
CA GLN A 62 -5.35 -7.12 -13.61
C GLN A 62 -3.93 -7.59 -13.98
N SER A 63 -3.87 -8.67 -14.76
CA SER A 63 -2.60 -9.15 -15.33
C SER A 63 -1.91 -8.06 -16.16
N GLY A 64 -0.58 -8.00 -16.08
CA GLY A 64 0.23 -6.96 -16.75
C GLY A 64 0.48 -5.71 -15.91
N ILE A 65 -0.05 -5.65 -14.68
CA ILE A 65 0.25 -4.59 -13.71
C ILE A 65 1.00 -5.22 -12.54
N ASP A 66 2.16 -4.65 -12.17
CA ASP A 66 2.87 -5.10 -10.98
C ASP A 66 2.05 -4.78 -9.71
N PRO A 67 1.75 -5.77 -8.85
CA PRO A 67 0.87 -5.54 -7.70
C PRO A 67 1.42 -4.56 -6.66
N LEU A 68 2.74 -4.55 -6.45
CA LEU A 68 3.36 -3.63 -5.50
C LEU A 68 3.40 -2.23 -6.10
N TYR A 69 3.69 -2.10 -7.40
CA TYR A 69 3.55 -0.84 -8.12
C TYR A 69 2.12 -0.26 -7.97
N PHE A 70 1.10 -1.09 -8.18
CA PHE A 70 -0.29 -0.68 -8.05
C PHE A 70 -0.59 -0.15 -6.64
N ASN A 71 -0.09 -0.83 -5.61
CA ASN A 71 -0.21 -0.38 -4.23
C ASN A 71 0.47 0.97 -3.98
N ILE A 72 1.69 1.16 -4.51
CA ILE A 72 2.43 2.43 -4.44
C ILE A 72 1.64 3.55 -5.12
N ALA A 73 1.07 3.28 -6.30
CA ALA A 73 0.24 4.26 -7.01
C ALA A 73 -1.02 4.63 -6.20
N MET A 74 -1.64 3.67 -5.53
CA MET A 74 -2.75 3.95 -4.61
C MET A 74 -2.30 4.82 -3.44
N GLN A 75 -1.19 4.46 -2.76
CA GLN A 75 -0.67 5.23 -1.64
C GLN A 75 -0.35 6.68 -2.03
N ARG A 76 0.21 6.89 -3.22
CA ARG A 76 0.49 8.23 -3.75
C ARG A 76 -0.77 9.09 -3.91
N ASN A 77 -1.89 8.49 -4.29
CA ASN A 77 -3.09 9.19 -4.70
C ASN A 77 -4.21 9.19 -3.63
N ILE A 78 -3.95 8.61 -2.46
CA ILE A 78 -4.97 8.43 -1.42
C ILE A 78 -5.58 9.75 -0.93
N ASP A 79 -4.77 10.78 -0.69
CA ASP A 79 -5.26 12.05 -0.18
C ASP A 79 -6.22 12.70 -1.17
N LEU A 80 -5.86 12.70 -2.46
CA LEU A 80 -6.71 13.21 -3.54
C LEU A 80 -8.03 12.44 -3.62
N PHE A 81 -7.97 11.11 -3.52
CA PHE A 81 -9.16 10.27 -3.52
C PHE A 81 -10.06 10.55 -2.31
N MET A 82 -9.48 10.60 -1.11
CA MET A 82 -10.20 10.86 0.13
C MET A 82 -10.89 12.22 0.11
N HIS A 83 -10.20 13.27 -0.34
CA HIS A 83 -10.78 14.62 -0.44
C HIS A 83 -12.01 14.68 -1.34
N LYS A 84 -12.06 13.84 -2.39
CA LYS A 84 -13.13 13.87 -3.37
C LYS A 84 -14.30 12.93 -3.04
N TYR A 85 -14.00 11.77 -2.45
CA TYR A 85 -14.98 10.68 -2.35
C TYR A 85 -15.32 10.25 -0.91
N ALA A 86 -14.58 10.72 0.10
CA ALA A 86 -14.94 10.43 1.48
C ALA A 86 -16.15 11.27 1.92
N THR A 87 -17.09 10.63 2.63
CA THR A 87 -18.21 11.28 3.31
C THR A 87 -17.97 11.20 4.81
N GLY A 88 -17.33 12.23 5.38
CA GLY A 88 -16.81 12.18 6.73
C GLY A 88 -15.70 11.13 6.85
N ILE A 89 -15.91 10.11 7.70
CA ILE A 89 -14.94 9.03 7.94
C ILE A 89 -15.22 7.75 7.14
N ASN A 90 -16.10 7.80 6.15
CA ASN A 90 -16.52 6.63 5.38
C ASN A 90 -16.38 6.87 3.87
N ILE A 91 -16.21 5.79 3.13
CA ILE A 91 -16.20 5.76 1.66
C ILE A 91 -17.23 4.71 1.24
N GLN A 92 -18.08 5.05 0.27
CA GLN A 92 -19.00 4.06 -0.30
C GLN A 92 -18.21 3.09 -1.20
N GLU A 93 -18.52 1.79 -1.13
CA GLU A 93 -17.77 0.76 -1.86
C GLU A 93 -17.68 1.04 -3.37
N HIS A 94 -18.79 1.48 -4.00
CA HIS A 94 -18.82 1.80 -5.43
C HIS A 94 -17.96 3.02 -5.81
N GLU A 95 -17.62 3.90 -4.86
CA GLU A 95 -16.72 5.03 -5.12
C GLU A 95 -15.26 4.57 -5.23
N VAL A 96 -14.90 3.41 -4.68
CA VAL A 96 -13.55 2.82 -4.80
C VAL A 96 -13.18 2.57 -6.26
N GLY A 97 -14.17 2.21 -7.11
CA GLY A 97 -13.96 2.07 -8.54
C GLY A 97 -13.42 3.33 -9.22
N LYS A 98 -13.72 4.52 -8.69
CA LYS A 98 -13.31 5.82 -9.24
C LYS A 98 -11.91 6.26 -8.76
N PHE A 99 -11.20 5.42 -8.02
CA PHE A 99 -9.86 5.75 -7.51
C PHE A 99 -8.89 5.99 -8.68
N PRO A 100 -8.20 7.15 -8.74
CA PRO A 100 -7.28 7.44 -9.83
C PRO A 100 -5.97 6.67 -9.67
N ILE A 101 -5.63 5.86 -10.67
CA ILE A 101 -4.36 5.12 -10.74
C ILE A 101 -3.50 5.73 -11.83
N TYR A 102 -2.29 6.15 -11.47
CA TYR A 102 -1.27 6.52 -12.44
C TYR A 102 -0.62 5.24 -12.94
N LEU A 103 -0.74 4.94 -14.22
CA LEU A 103 -0.27 3.70 -14.82
C LEU A 103 0.84 3.99 -15.83
N HIS A 104 2.07 3.64 -15.45
CA HIS A 104 3.22 3.67 -16.36
C HIS A 104 3.30 2.36 -17.15
N ASP A 105 4.14 2.34 -18.19
CA ASP A 105 4.50 1.10 -18.87
C ASP A 105 5.17 0.10 -17.92
N TYR A 106 5.10 -1.18 -18.24
CA TYR A 106 5.53 -2.26 -17.35
C TYR A 106 7.02 -2.20 -16.97
N GLU A 107 7.90 -1.73 -17.86
CA GLU A 107 9.33 -1.61 -17.54
C GLU A 107 9.56 -0.49 -16.52
N THR A 108 8.84 0.63 -16.64
CA THR A 108 8.85 1.69 -15.63
C THR A 108 8.25 1.24 -14.30
N GLN A 109 7.19 0.43 -14.31
CA GLN A 109 6.62 -0.15 -13.08
C GLN A 109 7.67 -0.96 -12.31
N LYS A 110 8.41 -1.84 -13.00
CA LYS A 110 9.50 -2.64 -12.40
C LYS A 110 10.59 -1.76 -11.81
N ALA A 111 11.00 -0.69 -12.51
CA ALA A 111 12.02 0.22 -12.03
C ALA A 111 11.59 0.89 -10.71
N ILE A 112 10.34 1.36 -10.64
CA ILE A 112 9.76 1.95 -9.43
C ILE A 112 9.74 0.93 -8.29
N VAL A 113 9.31 -0.30 -8.55
CA VAL A 113 9.27 -1.38 -7.54
C VAL A 113 10.66 -1.72 -7.02
N ALA A 114 11.66 -1.82 -7.90
CA ALA A 114 13.04 -2.07 -7.50
C ALA A 114 13.57 -0.97 -6.59
N MET A 115 13.33 0.30 -6.95
CA MET A 115 13.68 1.45 -6.11
C MET A 115 12.98 1.42 -4.76
N PHE A 116 11.68 1.10 -4.72
CA PHE A 116 10.91 1.03 -3.48
C PHE A 116 11.41 -0.06 -2.55
N ARG A 117 11.72 -1.26 -3.09
CA ARG A 117 12.30 -2.36 -2.31
C ARG A 117 13.67 -2.03 -1.76
N GLN A 118 14.50 -1.31 -2.51
CA GLN A 118 15.79 -0.86 -2.01
C GLN A 118 15.61 0.10 -0.82
N LEU A 119 14.69 1.07 -0.94
CA LEU A 119 14.38 1.98 0.16
C LEU A 119 13.84 1.25 1.40
N GLU A 120 12.94 0.27 1.20
CA GLU A 120 12.43 -0.55 2.30
C GLU A 120 13.54 -1.34 3.01
N HIS A 121 14.49 -1.89 2.24
CA HIS A 121 15.65 -2.58 2.79
C HIS A 121 16.55 -1.64 3.62
N GLU A 122 16.90 -0.48 3.07
CA GLU A 122 17.70 0.52 3.78
C GLU A 122 17.00 1.00 5.07
N MET A 123 15.68 1.24 5.01
CA MET A 123 14.88 1.59 6.19
C MET A 123 14.86 0.49 7.26
N ALA A 124 14.88 -0.79 6.87
CA ALA A 124 14.94 -1.90 7.81
C ALA A 124 16.30 -1.94 8.53
N VAL A 125 17.40 -1.82 7.77
CA VAL A 125 18.77 -1.75 8.32
C VAL A 125 18.92 -0.60 9.31
N GLU A 126 18.39 0.57 9.00
CA GLU A 126 18.43 1.73 9.90
C GLU A 126 17.59 1.52 11.17
N ARG A 127 16.40 0.91 11.05
CA ARG A 127 15.57 0.57 12.23
C ARG A 127 16.27 -0.39 13.17
N ASP A 128 16.92 -1.42 12.62
CA ASP A 128 17.67 -2.40 13.41
C ASP A 128 18.84 -1.73 14.14
N THR A 129 19.55 -0.83 13.44
CA THR A 129 20.64 -0.03 14.03
C THR A 129 20.13 0.84 15.18
N VAL A 130 19.01 1.56 14.99
CA VAL A 130 18.40 2.38 16.05
C VAL A 130 17.98 1.53 17.24
N ASN A 131 17.43 0.34 17.02
CA ASN A 131 17.04 -0.57 18.10
C ASN A 131 18.26 -1.06 18.89
N ALA A 132 19.33 -1.49 18.22
CA ALA A 132 20.57 -1.91 18.86
C ALA A 132 21.19 -0.78 19.72
N LEU A 133 21.17 0.45 19.23
CA LEU A 133 21.66 1.62 19.99
C LEU A 133 20.79 1.93 21.20
N LYS A 134 19.45 1.78 21.09
CA LYS A 134 18.54 1.93 22.23
C LYS A 134 18.82 0.88 23.30
N ASP A 135 19.03 -0.37 22.90
CA ASP A 135 19.32 -1.47 23.81
C ASP A 135 20.67 -1.27 24.51
N LEU A 136 21.71 -0.88 23.76
CA LEU A 136 23.01 -0.54 24.34
C LEU A 136 22.89 0.59 25.36
N LYS A 137 22.21 1.68 25.02
CA LYS A 137 21.97 2.81 25.94
C LYS A 137 21.26 2.36 27.20
N ASN A 138 20.20 1.55 27.08
CA ASN A 138 19.45 1.05 28.23
C ASN A 138 20.33 0.18 29.13
N ASN A 139 21.13 -0.73 28.56
CA ASN A 139 22.08 -1.55 29.31
C ASN A 139 23.12 -0.70 30.05
N MET A 140 23.70 0.31 29.39
CA MET A 140 24.66 1.21 30.03
C MET A 140 24.02 1.96 31.21
N LEU A 141 22.81 2.50 31.03
CA LEU A 141 22.10 3.21 32.11
C LEU A 141 21.75 2.28 33.28
N SER A 142 21.29 1.06 33.01
CA SER A 142 21.02 0.07 34.06
C SER A 142 22.27 -0.28 34.86
N ASN A 143 23.44 -0.32 34.23
CA ASN A 143 24.72 -0.60 34.89
C ASN A 143 25.35 0.62 35.58
N MET A 144 24.83 1.84 35.38
CA MET A 144 25.36 3.05 36.03
C MET A 144 24.83 3.28 37.44
N PHE A 145 23.69 2.66 37.80
CA PHE A 145 23.02 2.84 39.09
C PHE A 145 23.07 1.57 39.96
N VAL A 146 24.03 0.68 39.68
CA VAL A 146 24.37 -0.52 40.48
C VAL A 146 25.66 -0.28 41.23
#